data_AF-A0A699SQI9-F1
#
_entry.id   AF-A0A699SQI9-F1
#
_cell.length_a   1.000
_cell.length_b   1.000
_cell.length_c   1.000
_cell.angle_alpha   90.00
_cell.angle_beta   90.00
_cell.angle_gamma   90.00
#
_symmetry.space_group_name_H-M   'P 1'
#
loop_
_entity.id
_entity.type
_entity.pdbx_description
1 polymer ?
#
loop_
_entity_poly.entity_id
_entity_poly.type
_entity_poly.pdbx_seq_one_letter_code
_entity_poly.pdbx_strand_id
1 'polypeptide(L)' 'MTPGTINSGLVPTSSPSTSYVPPSRNEWDLLFQPMFDELLNPPPSVVNLTLEAIAPIT' A
#
# COMPACT_ATOMS: atom_id res chain seq x y z
N MET A 1 -29.39 40.12 -25.24
CA MET A 1 -28.76 39.70 -23.98
C MET A 1 -27.78 38.60 -24.31
N THR A 2 -26.49 38.83 -24.13
CA THR A 2 -25.45 37.82 -24.37
C THR A 2 -24.94 37.35 -23.00
N PRO A 3 -24.96 36.05 -22.67
CA PRO A 3 -24.41 35.57 -21.41
C PRO A 3 -22.89 35.76 -21.43
N GLY A 4 -22.35 36.50 -20.46
CA GLY A 4 -20.91 36.67 -20.31
C GLY A 4 -20.25 35.33 -19.94
N THR A 5 -19.35 34.85 -20.80
CA THR A 5 -18.53 33.67 -20.54
C THR A 5 -17.46 34.02 -19.50
N ILE A 6 -17.68 33.56 -18.27
CA ILE A 6 -16.67 33.56 -17.21
C ILE A 6 -15.55 32.58 -17.60
N ASN A 7 -14.50 33.11 -18.24
CA ASN A 7 -13.23 32.40 -18.40
C ASN A 7 -12.52 32.38 -17.03
N SER A 8 -12.98 31.49 -16.14
CA SER A 8 -12.21 31.13 -14.95
C SER A 8 -10.92 30.47 -15.44
N GLY A 9 -9.78 31.10 -15.18
CA GLY A 9 -8.43 30.65 -15.60
C GLY A 9 -7.99 29.33 -14.96
N LEU A 10 -8.81 28.30 -15.10
CA LEU A 10 -8.47 26.92 -14.80
C LEU A 10 -7.55 26.46 -15.92
N VAL A 11 -6.24 26.50 -15.63
CA VAL A 11 -5.25 25.74 -16.38
C VAL A 11 -5.75 24.30 -16.43
N PRO A 12 -6.01 23.73 -17.63
CA PRO A 12 -6.33 22.32 -17.73
C PRO A 12 -5.14 21.56 -17.16
N THR A 13 -5.33 20.91 -16.02
CA THR A 13 -4.36 19.92 -15.56
C THR A 13 -4.43 18.79 -16.58
N SER A 14 -3.45 18.74 -17.49
CA SER A 14 -3.24 17.58 -18.34
C SER A 14 -2.76 16.45 -17.43
N SER A 15 -3.72 15.80 -16.75
CA SER A 15 -3.45 14.55 -16.07
C SER A 15 -3.10 13.56 -17.18
N PRO A 16 -1.91 12.98 -17.18
CA PRO A 16 -1.57 11.98 -18.16
C PRO A 16 -2.60 10.86 -18.03
N SER A 17 -3.36 10.64 -19.09
CA SER A 17 -4.27 9.50 -19.19
C SER A 17 -3.41 8.28 -19.50
N THR A 18 -2.61 7.86 -18.53
CA THR A 18 -1.86 6.61 -18.65
C THR A 18 -2.87 5.48 -18.62
N SER A 19 -2.93 4.69 -19.68
CA SER A 19 -3.73 3.46 -19.67
C SER A 19 -3.17 2.56 -18.57
N TYR A 20 -3.99 2.21 -17.57
CA TYR A 20 -3.60 1.25 -16.56
C TYR A 20 -3.54 -0.13 -17.22
N VAL A 21 -2.33 -0.67 -17.33
CA VAL A 21 -2.12 -2.07 -17.71
C VAL A 21 -1.96 -2.85 -16.41
N PRO A 22 -2.86 -3.80 -16.09
CA PRO A 22 -2.70 -4.62 -14.92
C PRO A 22 -1.41 -5.45 -15.03
N PRO A 23 -0.63 -5.58 -13.95
CA PRO A 23 0.52 -6.48 -13.94
C PRO A 23 0.08 -7.91 -14.25
N SER A 24 0.96 -8.68 -14.86
CA SER A 24 0.79 -10.12 -15.05
C SER A 24 0.82 -10.84 -13.70
N ARG A 25 0.28 -12.07 -13.64
CA ARG A 25 0.27 -12.88 -12.40
C ARG A 25 1.66 -13.00 -11.77
N ASN A 26 2.68 -13.22 -12.57
CA ASN A 26 4.06 -13.33 -12.09
C ASN A 26 4.57 -12.02 -11.47
N GLU A 27 4.20 -10.87 -12.03
CA GLU A 27 4.56 -9.57 -11.47
C GLU A 27 3.78 -9.29 -10.18
N TRP A 28 2.50 -9.67 -10.12
CA TRP A 28 1.73 -9.64 -8.87
C TRP A 28 2.37 -10.53 -7.80
N ASP A 29 2.74 -11.76 -8.15
CA ASP A 29 3.40 -12.65 -7.21
C ASP A 29 4.68 -11.98 -6.71
N LEU A 30 5.58 -11.50 -7.58
CA LEU A 30 6.80 -10.82 -7.13
C LEU A 30 6.56 -9.55 -6.27
N LEU A 31 5.53 -8.76 -6.59
CA LEU A 31 5.24 -7.52 -5.86
C LEU A 31 4.63 -7.77 -4.48
N PHE A 32 3.86 -8.86 -4.33
CA PHE A 32 3.10 -9.12 -3.11
C PHE A 32 3.60 -10.32 -2.29
N GLN A 33 4.40 -11.21 -2.88
CA GLN A 33 4.97 -12.38 -2.21
C GLN A 33 5.69 -12.00 -0.91
N PRO A 34 6.56 -10.95 -0.84
CA PRO A 34 7.24 -10.62 0.41
C PRO A 34 6.28 -10.19 1.54
N MET A 35 5.20 -9.49 1.19
CA MET A 35 4.19 -9.06 2.17
C MET A 35 3.44 -10.25 2.76
N PHE A 36 3.14 -11.26 1.94
CA PHE A 36 2.49 -12.47 2.41
C PHE A 36 3.44 -13.44 3.08
N ASP A 37 4.68 -13.56 2.61
CA ASP A 37 5.68 -14.43 3.20
C ASP A 37 6.03 -14.00 4.63
N GLU A 38 6.12 -12.69 4.89
CA GLU A 38 6.29 -12.14 6.24
C GLU A 38 5.07 -12.41 7.14
N LEU A 39 3.86 -12.42 6.58
CA LEU A 39 2.62 -12.69 7.33
C LEU A 39 2.43 -14.18 7.63
N LEU A 40 2.73 -15.05 6.67
CA LEU A 40 2.55 -16.50 6.77
C LEU A 40 3.72 -17.17 7.49
N ASN A 41 4.93 -16.62 7.35
CA ASN A 41 6.14 -17.09 8.01
C ASN A 41 6.78 -15.91 8.73
N PRO A 42 6.13 -15.40 9.80
CA PRO A 42 6.74 -14.34 10.57
C PRO A 42 8.11 -14.83 11.05
N PRO A 43 9.17 -14.02 10.93
CA PRO A 43 10.44 -14.37 11.54
C PRO A 43 10.17 -14.67 13.02
N PRO A 44 10.87 -15.63 13.63
CA PRO A 44 10.75 -15.86 15.06
C PRO A 44 11.02 -14.51 15.72
N SER A 45 9.94 -13.90 16.22
CA SER A 45 9.93 -12.55 16.72
C SER A 45 11.13 -12.43 17.67
N VAL A 46 12.07 -11.52 17.39
CA VAL A 46 13.18 -11.20 18.30
C VAL A 46 12.60 -10.40 19.48
N VAL A 47 11.63 -11.02 20.12
CA VAL A 47 10.90 -10.58 21.30
C VAL A 47 10.62 -11.83 22.13
N ASN A 48 11.66 -12.67 22.27
CA ASN A 48 11.81 -13.59 23.40
C ASN A 48 12.45 -12.86 24.59
N LEU A 49 12.46 -11.53 24.62
CA LEU A 49 12.73 -10.81 25.84
C LEU A 49 11.39 -10.68 26.57
N THR A 50 11.23 -11.50 27.62
CA THR A 50 10.29 -11.30 28.75
C THR A 50 8.83 -11.77 28.63
N LEU A 51 8.54 -12.93 28.02
CA LEU A 51 7.37 -13.77 28.44
C LEU A 51 7.81 -14.96 29.31
N GLU A 52 9.02 -14.89 29.90
CA GLU A 52 9.48 -15.84 30.93
C GLU A 52 9.45 -15.21 32.35
N ALA A 53 8.88 -14.01 32.50
CA ALA A 53 8.82 -13.31 33.80
C ALA A 53 7.45 -13.43 34.50
N ILE A 54 6.62 -14.40 34.11
CA ILE A 54 5.40 -14.75 34.85
C ILE A 54 5.41 -16.25 35.13
N ALA A 55 6.42 -16.71 35.88
CA ALA A 55 6.21 -17.89 36.70
C ALA A 55 5.29 -17.49 37.87
N PRO A 56 4.31 -18.33 38.27
CA PRO A 56 3.53 -18.08 39.46
C PRO A 56 4.47 -18.02 40.66
N ILE A 57 4.49 -16.89 41.35
CA ILE A 57 5.05 -16.80 42.71
C ILE A 57 4.21 -17.71 43.59
N THR A 58 4.74 -18.91 43.89
CA THR A 58 4.25 -19.80 44.96
C THR A 58 4.84 -19.38 46.30
#